data_AF-A0A366HLF3-F1
#
_entry.id   AF-A0A366HLF3-F1
#
_cell.length_a   1.000
_cell.length_b   1.000
_cell.length_c   1.000
_cell.angle_alpha   90.00
_cell.angle_beta   90.00
_cell.angle_gamma   90.00
#
_symmetry.space_group_name_H-M   'P 1'
#
loop_
_entity.id
_entity.type
_entity.pdbx_description
1 polymer ?
#
loop_
_entity_poly.entity_id
_entity_poly.type
_entity_poly.pdbx_seq_one_letter_code
_entity_poly.pdbx_strand_id
1 'polypeptide(L)'
;MSSLTYTVRIPGQQAPAQMEFAKLKNAYADGNIPGTALVTLEHQDFWYPLAELMGDAPTKPLLFPCGACKQMVKSRWIDRGNPVKCPKCQGTLTVPNPEATRAQIAVEQKQAKATPFLWLGVGMILIGAGTTIFSYLHARSEGGGYAIFYGMVLVGFFMVMDHWFDFRGKRKGR
;
A
#
# COMPACT_ATOMS: atom_id res chain seq x y z
N MET A 1 22.78 24.40 6.48
CA MET A 1 22.04 23.37 7.22
C MET A 1 20.57 23.70 7.07
N SER A 2 19.82 22.95 6.27
CA SER A 2 18.39 23.20 6.09
C SER A 2 17.69 23.01 7.44
N SER A 3 16.99 24.04 7.93
CA SER A 3 16.19 23.90 9.14
C SER A 3 15.08 22.89 8.86
N LEU A 4 15.06 21.80 9.63
CA LEU A 4 13.98 20.82 9.53
C LEU A 4 12.72 21.45 10.15
N THR A 5 11.71 21.64 9.31
CA THR A 5 10.39 22.15 9.71
C THR A 5 9.50 20.99 10.11
N TYR A 6 8.90 21.10 11.29
CA TYR A 6 7.98 20.14 11.86
C TYR A 6 6.58 20.73 11.87
N THR A 7 5.59 19.93 11.47
CA THR A 7 4.18 20.26 11.70
C THR A 7 3.76 19.67 13.02
N VAL A 8 3.23 20.50 13.91
CA VAL A 8 2.90 20.16 15.29
C VAL A 8 1.41 20.35 15.51
N ARG A 9 0.76 19.34 16.09
CA ARG A 9 -0.64 19.34 16.47
C ARG A 9 -0.74 19.22 17.98
N ILE A 10 -1.11 20.31 18.62
CA ILE A 10 -1.26 20.40 20.08
C ILE A 10 -2.67 19.94 20.46
N PRO A 11 -2.84 19.10 21.50
CA PRO A 11 -4.16 18.72 21.99
C PRO A 11 -4.98 19.97 22.34
N GLY A 12 -6.18 20.10 21.76
CA GLY A 12 -7.06 21.25 21.98
C GLY A 12 -6.89 22.42 21.01
N GLN A 13 -5.87 22.43 20.14
CA GLN A 13 -5.79 23.39 19.02
C GLN A 13 -6.52 22.88 17.78
N GLN A 14 -7.24 23.79 17.10
CA GLN A 14 -7.98 23.48 15.87
C GLN A 14 -7.07 23.35 14.64
N ALA A 15 -5.96 24.07 14.59
CA ALA A 15 -5.05 24.08 13.43
C ALA A 15 -3.65 23.58 13.80
N PRO A 16 -3.02 22.74 12.96
CA PRO A 16 -1.62 22.38 13.13
C PRO A 16 -0.71 23.58 12.81
N ALA A 17 0.36 23.74 13.59
CA ALA A 17 1.34 24.81 13.42
C ALA A 17 2.66 24.27 12.84
N GLN A 18 3.29 25.01 11.94
CA GLN A 18 4.64 24.69 11.46
C GLN A 18 5.68 25.38 12.33
N MET A 19 6.68 24.62 12.77
CA MET A 19 7.69 25.05 13.71
C MET A 19 9.06 24.51 13.30
N GLU A 20 10.10 25.34 13.37
CA GLU A 20 11.46 24.83 13.23
C GLU A 20 11.84 23.97 14.45
N PHE A 21 12.67 22.95 14.23
CA PHE A 21 13.11 22.03 15.28
C PHE A 21 13.64 22.74 16.54
N ALA A 22 14.44 23.80 16.36
CA ALA A 22 15.00 24.55 17.48
C ALA A 22 13.92 25.21 18.34
N LYS A 23 12.91 25.82 17.71
CA LYS A 23 11.77 26.44 18.41
C LYS A 23 10.91 25.39 19.10
N LEU A 24 10.67 24.26 18.43
CA LEU A 24 9.92 23.13 18.98
C LEU A 24 10.60 22.55 20.22
N LYS A 25 11.93 22.36 20.17
CA LYS A 25 12.72 21.85 21.29
C LYS A 25 12.67 22.80 22.49
N ASN A 26 12.81 24.11 22.27
CA ASN A 26 12.72 25.10 23.34
C ASN A 26 11.31 25.12 23.94
N ALA A 27 10.26 25.17 23.11
CA ALA A 27 8.87 25.17 23.58
C ALA A 27 8.50 23.90 24.37
N TYR A 28 9.10 22.75 24.03
CA TYR A 28 8.96 21.53 24.81
C TYR A 28 9.68 21.62 26.16
N ALA A 29 10.94 22.09 26.16
CA ALA A 29 11.73 22.26 27.39
C ALA A 29 11.09 23.26 28.36
N ASP A 30 10.45 24.31 27.83
CA ASP A 30 9.74 25.34 28.60
C ASP A 30 8.36 24.86 29.10
N GLY A 31 7.91 23.66 28.70
CA GLY A 31 6.60 23.12 29.08
C GLY A 31 5.40 23.72 28.33
N ASN A 32 5.64 24.55 27.32
CA ASN A 32 4.59 25.19 26.51
C ASN A 32 3.87 24.20 25.58
N ILE A 33 4.53 23.11 25.21
CA ILE A 33 3.96 22.05 24.36
C ILE A 33 4.03 20.72 25.13
N PRO A 34 2.90 20.03 25.33
CA PRO A 34 2.91 18.74 26.02
C PRO A 34 3.60 17.67 25.15
N GLY A 35 4.26 16.71 25.79
CA GLY A 35 4.88 15.57 25.09
C GLY A 35 3.90 14.67 24.33
N THR A 36 2.59 14.79 24.62
CA THR A 36 1.48 14.14 23.90
C THR A 36 1.10 14.84 22.60
N ALA A 37 1.66 16.03 22.32
CA ALA A 37 1.48 16.69 21.04
C ALA A 37 2.00 15.81 19.91
N LEU A 38 1.29 15.79 18.79
CA LEU A 38 1.67 15.00 17.63
C LEU A 38 2.51 15.85 16.69
N VAL A 39 3.59 15.28 16.18
CA VAL A 39 4.48 15.92 15.23
C VAL A 39 4.69 15.07 13.99
N THR A 40 4.94 15.74 12.88
CA THR A 40 5.38 15.12 11.62
C THR A 40 6.37 16.03 10.90
N LEU A 41 7.28 15.44 10.14
CA LEU A 41 8.14 16.17 9.19
C LEU A 41 7.40 16.40 7.88
N GLU A 42 7.77 17.45 7.14
CA GLU A 42 7.14 17.82 5.86
C GLU A 42 7.12 16.68 4.83
N HIS A 43 8.14 15.82 4.83
CA HIS A 43 8.24 14.67 3.92
C HIS A 43 7.74 13.35 4.52
N GLN A 44 7.15 13.40 5.73
CA GLN A 44 6.61 12.23 6.42
C GLN A 44 5.08 12.28 6.44
N ASP A 45 4.49 11.14 6.14
CA ASP A 45 3.07 10.89 5.98
C ASP A 45 2.43 10.30 7.26
N PHE A 46 3.14 10.31 8.39
CA PHE A 46 2.67 9.77 9.67
C PHE A 46 2.98 10.70 10.84
N TRP A 47 2.09 10.70 11.83
CA TRP A 47 2.21 11.50 13.05
C TRP A 47 2.74 10.66 14.21
N TYR A 48 3.58 11.25 15.05
CA TYR A 48 4.12 10.61 16.25
C TYR A 48 4.20 11.58 17.44
N PRO A 49 4.20 11.09 18.68
CA PRO A 49 4.30 11.95 19.87
C PRO A 49 5.60 12.77 19.90
N LEU A 50 5.52 14.00 20.38
CA LEU A 50 6.69 14.87 20.57
C LEU A 50 7.68 14.28 21.57
N ALA A 51 7.20 13.61 22.63
CA ALA A 51 8.06 12.92 23.59
C ALA A 51 8.93 11.82 22.94
N GLU A 52 8.42 11.16 21.89
CA GLU A 52 9.18 10.18 21.11
C GLU A 52 10.29 10.83 20.28
N LEU A 53 10.04 12.02 19.73
CA LEU A 53 11.06 12.81 19.02
C LEU A 53 12.18 13.27 19.96
N MET A 54 11.80 13.73 21.15
CA MET A 54 12.71 14.29 22.16
C MET A 54 13.50 13.23 22.91
N GLY A 55 13.04 11.97 22.89
CA GLY A 55 13.72 10.83 23.51
C GLY A 55 13.23 10.51 24.93
N ASP A 56 12.18 11.19 25.40
CA ASP A 56 11.58 10.95 26.72
C ASP A 56 10.62 9.75 26.71
N ALA A 57 10.09 9.39 25.54
CA ALA A 57 9.30 8.18 25.35
C ALA A 57 10.05 7.15 24.48
N PRO A 58 9.96 5.84 24.81
CA PRO A 58 10.63 4.81 24.05
C PRO A 58 9.99 4.64 22.66
N THR A 59 10.77 4.90 21.61
CA THR A 59 10.37 4.63 20.22
C THR A 59 10.60 3.17 19.87
N LYS A 60 9.68 2.57 19.09
CA LYS A 60 9.88 1.23 18.53
C LYS A 60 11.17 1.20 17.68
N PRO A 61 12.08 0.24 17.92
CA PRO A 61 13.26 0.10 17.08
C PRO A 61 12.86 -0.50 15.73
N LEU A 62 13.45 0.04 14.66
CA LEU A 62 13.36 -0.51 13.31
C LEU A 62 14.72 -1.08 12.93
N LEU A 63 14.72 -2.34 12.50
CA LEU A 63 15.90 -3.04 12.03
C LEU A 63 15.74 -3.33 10.55
N PHE A 64 16.72 -2.93 9.75
CA PHE A 64 16.67 -3.14 8.30
C PHE A 64 18.08 -3.30 7.71
N PRO A 65 18.23 -4.08 6.63
CA PRO A 65 19.53 -4.32 6.04
C PRO A 65 20.01 -3.12 5.21
N CYS A 66 21.30 -2.77 5.35
CA CYS A 66 21.94 -1.81 4.46
C CYS A 66 22.00 -2.38 3.02
N GLY A 67 21.60 -1.58 2.02
CA GLY A 67 21.65 -2.01 0.62
C GLY A 67 23.05 -2.35 0.12
N ALA A 68 24.08 -1.61 0.59
CA ALA A 68 25.47 -1.75 0.15
C ALA A 68 26.24 -2.86 0.88
N CYS A 69 26.26 -2.83 2.21
CA CYS A 69 27.09 -3.75 3.01
C CYS A 69 26.32 -4.89 3.69
N LYS A 70 24.99 -4.97 3.45
CA LYS A 70 24.06 -5.97 4.01
C LYS A 70 23.99 -6.05 5.54
N GLN A 71 24.69 -5.18 6.27
CA GLN A 71 24.63 -5.12 7.73
C GLN A 71 23.28 -4.59 8.20
N MET A 72 22.76 -5.17 9.29
CA MET A 72 21.54 -4.69 9.93
C MET A 72 21.80 -3.33 10.58
N VAL A 73 21.05 -2.32 10.15
CA VAL A 73 21.05 -0.97 10.71
C VAL A 73 19.86 -0.85 11.65
N LYS A 74 20.11 -0.32 12.84
CA LYS A 74 19.08 0.01 13.83
C LYS A 74 18.76 1.50 13.72
N SER A 75 17.50 1.83 13.45
CA SER A 75 16.98 3.20 13.50
C SER A 75 15.74 3.26 14.41
N ARG A 76 15.27 4.47 14.72
CA ARG A 76 13.97 4.63 15.37
C ARG A 76 12.87 4.57 14.32
N TRP A 77 11.68 4.12 14.72
CA TRP A 77 10.50 4.10 13.85
C TRP A 77 10.09 5.49 13.35
N ILE A 78 10.39 6.54 14.11
CA ILE A 78 10.13 7.94 13.74
C ILE A 78 11.07 8.45 12.65
N ASP A 79 12.22 7.80 12.43
CA ASP A 79 13.20 8.20 11.42
C ASP A 79 12.86 7.65 10.02
N ARG A 80 11.69 7.00 9.84
CA ARG A 80 11.23 6.48 8.54
C ARG A 80 11.20 7.57 7.48
N GLY A 81 11.69 7.28 6.28
CA GLY A 81 11.79 8.25 5.19
C GLY A 81 12.96 9.24 5.32
N ASN A 82 13.64 9.32 6.48
CA ASN A 82 14.81 10.17 6.64
C ASN A 82 16.09 9.45 6.20
N PRO A 83 17.10 10.19 5.72
CA PRO A 83 18.43 9.65 5.45
C PRO A 83 19.16 9.37 6.77
N VAL A 84 19.63 8.14 6.94
CA VAL A 84 20.52 7.73 8.02
C VAL A 84 21.85 7.23 7.45
N LYS A 85 22.91 7.23 8.26
CA LYS A 85 24.21 6.71 7.85
C LYS A 85 24.37 5.27 8.32
N CYS A 86 24.89 4.40 7.46
CA CYS A 86 25.27 3.05 7.89
C CYS A 86 26.44 3.12 8.88
N PRO A 87 26.38 2.44 10.05
CA PRO A 87 27.51 2.40 10.98
C PRO A 87 28.75 1.69 10.40
N LYS A 88 28.58 0.81 9.41
CA LYS A 88 29.68 0.05 8.80
C LYS A 88 30.28 0.74 7.59
N CYS A 89 29.48 0.99 6.55
CA CYS A 89 29.98 1.54 5.29
C CYS A 89 29.86 3.06 5.18
N GLN A 90 29.29 3.73 6.19
CA GLN A 90 29.00 5.17 6.20
C GLN A 90 28.14 5.69 5.03
N GLY A 91 27.64 4.79 4.17
CA GLY A 91 26.74 5.15 3.09
C GLY A 91 25.44 5.75 3.62
N THR A 92 24.94 6.77 2.91
CA THR A 92 23.63 7.36 3.16
C THR A 92 22.55 6.40 2.66
N LEU A 93 21.62 6.04 3.54
CA LEU A 93 20.51 5.13 3.23
C LEU A 93 19.23 5.68 3.83
N THR A 94 18.14 5.59 3.08
CA THR A 94 16.82 6.01 3.54
C THR A 94 16.19 4.91 4.37
N VAL A 95 15.67 5.27 5.54
CA VAL A 95 14.97 4.31 6.41
C VAL A 95 13.68 3.85 5.72
N PRO A 96 13.49 2.54 5.49
CA PRO A 96 12.33 2.03 4.75
C PRO A 96 11.03 2.26 5.55
N ASN A 97 9.93 2.53 4.84
CA ASN A 97 8.61 2.62 5.44
C ASN A 97 7.86 1.27 5.29
N PRO A 98 7.88 0.39 6.31
CA PRO A 98 7.26 -0.94 6.22
C PRO A 98 5.74 -0.90 6.02
N GLU A 99 5.05 0.17 6.42
CA GLU A 99 3.59 0.30 6.21
C GLU A 99 3.27 0.55 4.75
N ALA A 100 4.02 1.45 4.09
CA ALA A 100 3.92 1.68 2.66
C ALA A 100 4.24 0.41 1.86
N THR A 101 5.29 -0.32 2.26
CA THR A 101 5.67 -1.59 1.62
C THR A 101 4.58 -2.66 1.78
N ARG A 102 3.97 -2.80 2.96
CA ARG A 102 2.88 -3.78 3.19
C ARG A 102 1.63 -3.45 2.38
N ALA A 103 1.27 -2.18 2.27
CA ALA A 103 0.12 -1.76 1.47
C ALA A 103 0.33 -2.10 -0.02
N GLN A 104 1.54 -1.87 -0.54
CA GLN A 104 1.88 -2.21 -1.92
C GLN A 104 1.84 -3.73 -2.16
N ILE A 105 2.48 -4.52 -1.28
CA ILE A 105 2.46 -5.99 -1.38
C ILE A 105 1.03 -6.53 -1.28
N ALA A 106 0.17 -5.96 -0.42
CA ALA A 106 -1.22 -6.39 -0.32
C ALA A 106 -2.03 -6.09 -1.60
N VAL A 107 -1.76 -4.96 -2.27
CA VAL A 107 -2.38 -4.63 -3.56
C VAL A 107 -1.90 -5.61 -4.65
N GLU A 108 -0.60 -5.85 -4.73
CA GLU A 108 -0.01 -6.79 -5.70
C GLU A 108 -0.52 -8.22 -5.49
N GLN A 109 -0.61 -8.68 -4.23
CA GLN A 109 -1.16 -10.01 -3.92
C GLN A 109 -2.64 -10.13 -4.29
N LYS A 110 -3.44 -9.07 -4.09
CA LYS A 110 -4.84 -9.06 -4.52
C LYS A 110 -4.97 -9.11 -6.04
N GLN A 111 -4.10 -8.42 -6.77
CA GLN A 111 -4.07 -8.45 -8.23
C GLN A 111 -3.61 -9.81 -8.77
N ALA A 112 -2.58 -10.41 -8.17
CA ALA A 112 -2.06 -11.72 -8.55
C ALA A 112 -3.07 -12.87 -8.34
N LYS A 113 -3.97 -12.73 -7.36
CA LYS A 113 -5.05 -13.71 -7.13
C LYS A 113 -6.23 -13.55 -8.09
N ALA A 114 -6.45 -12.36 -8.65
CA ALA A 114 -7.61 -12.08 -9.51
C ALA A 114 -7.37 -12.49 -10.98
N THR A 115 -6.15 -12.34 -11.49
CA THR A 115 -5.78 -12.66 -12.88
C THR A 115 -6.08 -14.10 -13.35
N PRO A 116 -5.86 -15.18 -12.57
CA PRO A 116 -6.17 -16.53 -13.06
C PRO A 116 -7.67 -16.78 -13.26
N PHE A 117 -8.53 -16.16 -12.44
CA PHE A 117 -9.99 -16.33 -12.55
C PHE A 117 -10.57 -15.66 -13.80
N LEU A 118 -10.00 -14.52 -14.22
CA LEU A 118 -10.40 -13.86 -15.47
C LEU A 118 -10.13 -14.76 -16.67
N TRP A 119 -8.93 -15.33 -16.77
CA TRP A 119 -8.54 -16.20 -17.89
C TRP A 119 -9.33 -17.51 -17.90
N LEU A 120 -9.64 -18.06 -16.72
CA LEU A 120 -10.49 -19.24 -16.60
C LEU A 120 -11.93 -18.94 -17.10
N GLY A 121 -12.49 -17.78 -16.75
CA GLY A 121 -13.78 -17.32 -17.25
C GLY A 121 -13.80 -17.13 -18.77
N VAL A 122 -12.77 -16.50 -19.35
CA VAL A 122 -12.62 -16.35 -20.81
C VAL A 122 -12.51 -17.72 -21.50
N GLY A 123 -11.74 -18.64 -20.94
CA GLY A 123 -11.61 -20.01 -21.45
C GLY A 123 -12.95 -20.75 -21.50
N MET A 124 -13.77 -20.64 -20.44
CA MET A 124 -15.10 -21.24 -20.39
C MET A 124 -16.04 -20.68 -21.47
N ILE A 125 -16.00 -19.38 -21.73
CA ILE A 125 -16.81 -18.76 -22.79
C ILE A 125 -16.41 -19.32 -24.16
N LEU A 126 -15.11 -19.41 -24.45
CA LEU A 126 -14.61 -19.93 -25.74
C LEU A 126 -14.99 -21.39 -25.95
N ILE A 127 -14.86 -22.24 -24.92
CA ILE A 127 -15.25 -23.65 -25.00
C ILE A 127 -16.76 -23.79 -25.20
N GLY A 128 -17.58 -23.03 -24.46
CA GLY A 128 -19.04 -23.04 -24.59
C GLY A 128 -19.53 -22.56 -25.97
N ALA A 129 -18.93 -21.49 -26.50
CA ALA A 129 -19.23 -21.01 -27.84
C ALA A 129 -18.79 -22.00 -28.93
N GLY A 130 -17.58 -22.55 -28.80
CA GLY A 130 -17.04 -23.52 -29.76
C GLY A 130 -17.87 -24.80 -29.85
N THR A 131 -18.26 -25.36 -28.71
CA THR A 131 -19.11 -26.57 -28.65
C THR A 131 -20.51 -26.32 -29.25
N THR A 132 -21.08 -25.14 -29.02
CA THR A 132 -22.36 -24.74 -29.61
C THR A 132 -22.27 -24.60 -31.13
N ILE A 133 -21.22 -23.95 -31.63
CA ILE A 133 -20.98 -23.80 -33.08
C ILE A 133 -20.74 -25.17 -33.74
N PHE A 134 -19.93 -26.03 -33.11
CA PHE A 134 -19.67 -27.37 -33.60
C PHE A 134 -20.94 -28.22 -33.67
N SER A 135 -21.77 -28.21 -32.62
CA SER A 135 -23.06 -28.92 -32.61
C SER A 135 -23.99 -28.41 -33.71
N TYR A 136 -24.02 -27.10 -33.96
CA TYR A 136 -24.82 -26.53 -35.04
C TYR A 136 -24.32 -26.95 -36.44
N LEU A 137 -23.01 -26.93 -36.69
CA LEU A 137 -22.44 -27.33 -37.98
C LEU A 137 -22.65 -28.82 -38.25
N HIS A 138 -22.51 -29.66 -37.22
CA HIS A 138 -22.73 -31.10 -37.33
C HIS A 138 -24.21 -31.45 -37.57
N ALA A 139 -25.13 -30.79 -36.86
CA ALA A 139 -26.57 -30.94 -37.10
C ALA A 139 -26.96 -30.49 -38.51
N ARG A 140 -26.27 -29.48 -39.07
CA ARG A 140 -26.47 -29.00 -40.44
C ARG A 140 -25.96 -29.97 -41.51
N SER A 141 -24.87 -30.71 -41.24
CA SER A 141 -24.29 -31.65 -42.21
C SER A 141 -24.98 -33.01 -42.24
N GLU A 142 -25.44 -33.51 -41.08
CA GLU A 142 -25.97 -34.87 -40.96
C GLU A 142 -27.50 -34.93 -40.80
N GLY A 143 -28.14 -33.78 -40.53
CA GLY A 143 -29.58 -33.69 -40.29
C GLY A 143 -29.94 -34.16 -38.88
N GLY A 144 -30.35 -33.24 -38.02
CA GLY A 144 -30.74 -33.54 -36.64
C GLY A 144 -30.98 -32.28 -35.80
N GLY A 145 -31.25 -32.47 -34.50
CA GLY A 145 -31.33 -31.37 -33.53
C GLY A 145 -29.94 -30.94 -33.06
N TYR A 146 -29.79 -29.68 -32.66
CA TYR A 146 -28.55 -29.15 -32.08
C TYR A 146 -28.73 -28.88 -30.57
N ALA A 147 -27.67 -29.09 -29.80
CA ALA A 147 -27.65 -28.81 -28.37
C ALA A 147 -27.02 -27.44 -28.12
N ILE A 148 -27.67 -26.61 -27.30
CA ILE A 148 -27.15 -25.29 -26.95
C ILE A 148 -26.60 -25.29 -25.53
N PHE A 149 -25.29 -25.07 -25.40
CA PHE A 149 -24.61 -25.08 -24.12
C PHE A 149 -24.48 -23.67 -23.52
N TYR A 150 -25.62 -22.99 -23.35
CA TYR A 150 -25.65 -21.64 -22.75
C TYR A 150 -25.10 -21.63 -21.31
N GLY A 151 -25.20 -22.74 -20.57
CA GLY A 151 -24.77 -22.81 -19.17
C GLY A 151 -23.29 -22.46 -18.96
N MET A 152 -22.39 -23.02 -19.77
CA MET A 152 -20.94 -22.73 -19.66
C MET A 152 -20.61 -21.29 -20.06
N VAL A 153 -21.28 -20.77 -21.09
CA VAL A 153 -21.09 -19.38 -21.54
C VAL A 153 -21.55 -18.39 -20.48
N LEU A 154 -22.69 -18.66 -19.84
CA LEU A 154 -23.21 -17.81 -18.76
C LEU A 154 -22.32 -17.84 -17.52
N VAL A 155 -21.84 -19.02 -17.09
CA VAL A 155 -20.92 -19.13 -15.94
C VAL A 155 -19.62 -18.38 -16.21
N GLY A 156 -19.02 -18.55 -17.39
CA GLY A 156 -17.82 -17.80 -17.79
C GLY A 156 -18.08 -16.30 -17.86
N PHE A 157 -19.23 -15.87 -18.39
CA PHE A 157 -19.61 -14.46 -18.45
C PHE A 157 -19.78 -13.84 -17.05
N PHE A 158 -20.44 -14.54 -16.12
CA PHE A 158 -20.58 -14.09 -14.74
C PHE A 158 -19.22 -13.95 -14.04
N MET A 159 -18.28 -14.88 -14.24
CA MET A 159 -16.93 -14.77 -13.70
C MET A 159 -16.15 -13.55 -14.22
N VAL A 160 -16.29 -13.24 -15.52
CA VAL A 160 -15.64 -12.07 -16.13
C VAL A 160 -16.31 -10.77 -15.66
N MET A 161 -17.65 -10.76 -15.54
CA MET A 161 -18.41 -9.61 -15.04
C MET A 161 -18.10 -9.29 -13.58
N ASP A 162 -18.03 -10.30 -12.71
CA ASP A 162 -17.68 -10.15 -11.30
C ASP A 162 -16.31 -9.48 -11.14
N HIS A 163 -15.31 -9.99 -11.87
CA HIS A 163 -13.98 -9.38 -11.91
C HIS A 163 -13.99 -7.95 -12.47
N TRP A 164 -14.82 -7.64 -13.46
CA TRP A 164 -14.92 -6.28 -14.03
C TRP A 164 -15.54 -5.29 -13.03
N PHE A 165 -16.60 -5.69 -12.32
CA PHE A 165 -17.24 -4.85 -11.31
C PHE A 165 -16.35 -4.62 -10.09
N ASP A 166 -15.60 -5.63 -9.65
CA ASP A 166 -14.69 -5.51 -8.51
C ASP A 166 -13.49 -4.57 -8.80
N PHE A 167 -13.10 -4.45 -10.07
CA PHE A 167 -12.12 -3.45 -10.52
C PHE A 167 -12.70 -2.04 -10.65
N ARG A 168 -13.94 -1.88 -11.10
CA ARG A 168 -14.60 -0.55 -11.21
C ARG A 168 -15.05 0.01 -9.86
N GLY A 169 -15.52 -0.84 -8.95
CA GLY A 169 -15.91 -0.43 -7.59
C GLY A 169 -14.76 0.24 -6.84
N LYS A 170 -13.53 -0.23 -7.04
CA LYS A 170 -12.31 0.35 -6.46
C LYS A 170 -11.88 1.70 -7.07
N ARG A 171 -12.38 2.09 -8.25
CA ARG A 171 -12.08 3.41 -8.86
C ARG A 171 -12.98 4.55 -8.36
N LYS A 172 -14.15 4.26 -7.77
CA LYS A 172 -15.07 5.29 -7.25
C LYS A 172 -14.80 5.70 -5.79
N GLY A 173 -13.85 5.05 -5.11
CA GLY A 173 -13.52 5.30 -3.71
C GLY A 173 -12.17 5.96 -3.46
N ARG A 174 -11.58 6.63 -4.45
CA ARG A 174 -10.43 7.54 -4.28
C ARG A 174 -10.85 8.95 -4.61
#